data_AF-A0A0W1KQB0-F1
#
_entry.id   AF-A0A0W1KQB0-F1
#
_cell.length_a   1.000
_cell.length_b   1.000
_cell.length_c   1.000
_cell.angle_alpha   90.00
_cell.angle_beta   90.00
_cell.angle_gamma   90.00
#
_symmetry.space_group_name_H-M   'P 1'
#
loop_
_entity.id
_entity.type
_entity.pdbx_description
1 polymer ?
#
loop_
_entity_poly.entity_id
_entity_poly.type
_entity_poly.pdbx_seq_one_letter_code
_entity_poly.pdbx_strand_id
1 'polypeptide(L)'
;MFIKFLRCICIATIFMAADSYAADRVIDDYKIKGINGDLEKNVALYLKQLKGEKPTRTLQRYAKKQVQNSIKALGYYSPTIEVEFNKDDSELVVKIERGPATRIDGINITLNGEGKSDTQLQTLIKNTNLKQGEVLNHGKYESAYKKIESMLLERGYFDAKWPARKLEVSIKKNSAVVTFVINTGVRYQYGSIEITSDTPAEKYIRSLAPFTQGQPYQSTYIADYNLELSSTPYFASVRVYADITARKNAQVPIKVEVVPKPANSFEIGGGFSTDLGPRVRFKWSKPWITEDGHYLETNMNIAEKQQDLSMAYTVPVDDPNDDLWRFSVGYKLEDELADDTYSEILTAQLQRQWLTKDKWVRTAFLRRDQETFRLGADPKESTEMLMPGISYARKNLKGGTTPYWGEQWLISAEFGLDDVLSSTNLLRVQLQHAWLRTYLNKHLVFLKANVGAMLVDDINNVPYSLRFYAGGDQSVRGFAYQSISPENEDGELIGGKYLLSGTMEYNYQFAQNWRAALFVDGGTATNDFSDEFEVGAGFGFRYLTPVGPIRIDHAWGLTKESKSTRLSITIGPEI
;
A
#
# COMPACT_ATOMS: atom_id res chain seq x y z
N MET A 1 22.41 80.34 -23.31
CA MET A 1 21.88 79.27 -24.19
C MET A 1 20.81 78.53 -23.41
N PHE A 2 19.66 79.19 -23.23
CA PHE A 2 18.35 78.79 -23.79
C PHE A 2 17.74 77.50 -23.19
N ILE A 3 16.64 77.72 -22.46
CA ILE A 3 15.46 76.85 -22.22
C ILE A 3 15.45 75.94 -20.97
N LYS A 4 14.51 76.29 -20.07
CA LYS A 4 13.59 75.49 -19.21
C LYS A 4 14.08 74.11 -18.71
N PHE A 5 13.86 73.65 -17.48
CA PHE A 5 12.62 73.66 -16.68
C PHE A 5 12.96 73.15 -15.26
N LEU A 6 12.56 73.94 -14.25
CA LEU A 6 12.12 73.63 -12.87
C LEU A 6 12.69 72.45 -12.01
N ARG A 7 12.82 72.79 -10.71
CA ARG A 7 12.84 71.98 -9.45
C ARG A 7 14.22 71.48 -8.98
N CYS A 8 14.59 71.53 -7.69
CA CYS A 8 13.80 71.43 -6.45
C CYS A 8 14.61 71.97 -5.22
N ILE A 9 14.00 71.91 -4.01
CA ILE A 9 14.53 72.07 -2.62
C ILE A 9 14.29 73.46 -1.99
N CYS A 10 13.85 73.65 -0.73
CA CYS A 10 13.06 72.93 0.28
C CYS A 10 12.77 73.95 1.41
N ILE A 11 11.53 74.06 1.91
CA ILE A 11 11.22 74.37 3.32
C ILE A 11 9.99 73.54 3.72
N ALA A 12 10.09 72.88 4.86
CA ALA A 12 9.13 71.96 5.45
C ALA A 12 7.94 72.67 6.11
N THR A 13 6.74 72.14 5.93
CA THR A 13 5.64 72.26 6.89
C THR A 13 4.81 70.98 6.82
N ILE A 14 4.70 70.32 7.97
CA ILE A 14 4.00 69.05 8.19
C ILE A 14 2.51 69.36 8.33
N PHE A 15 1.67 68.78 7.46
CA PHE A 15 0.27 68.49 7.76
C PHE A 15 -0.03 67.08 7.26
N MET A 16 -0.06 66.13 8.19
CA MET A 16 -0.60 64.79 7.98
C MET A 16 -2.10 64.91 7.75
N ALA A 17 -2.56 64.64 6.54
CA ALA A 17 -3.92 64.19 6.33
C ALA A 17 -3.96 62.72 6.78
N ALA A 18 -4.48 62.48 7.99
CA ALA A 18 -4.86 61.15 8.42
C ALA A 18 -6.15 60.78 7.68
N ASP A 19 -6.02 60.04 6.58
CA ASP A 19 -7.14 59.25 6.07
C ASP A 19 -7.47 58.21 7.13
N SER A 20 -8.52 58.49 7.90
CA SER A 20 -9.16 57.52 8.78
C SER A 20 -9.77 56.43 7.92
N TYR A 21 -9.02 55.36 7.64
CA TYR A 21 -9.58 54.08 7.23
C TYR A 21 -10.46 53.58 8.38
N ALA A 22 -11.77 53.85 8.30
CA ALA A 22 -12.73 53.07 9.06
C ALA A 22 -12.57 51.62 8.62
N ALA A 23 -12.13 50.74 9.53
CA ALA A 23 -12.10 49.31 9.27
C ALA A 23 -13.49 48.89 8.80
N ASP A 24 -13.59 48.35 7.58
CA ASP A 24 -14.84 47.81 7.06
C ASP A 24 -15.36 46.77 8.07
N ARG A 25 -16.54 47.02 8.65
CA ARG A 25 -17.16 46.04 9.56
C ARG A 25 -17.50 44.80 8.74
N VAL A 26 -17.01 43.65 9.18
CA VAL A 26 -17.23 42.35 8.55
C VAL A 26 -17.76 41.37 9.58
N ILE A 27 -18.38 40.29 9.10
CA ILE A 27 -18.87 39.21 9.98
C ILE A 27 -17.69 38.33 10.41
N ASP A 28 -17.40 38.30 11.71
CA ASP A 28 -16.33 37.48 12.29
C ASP A 28 -16.87 36.12 12.76
N ASP A 29 -18.14 36.07 13.19
CA ASP A 29 -18.75 34.86 13.70
C ASP A 29 -20.25 34.71 13.42
N TYR A 30 -20.79 33.52 13.70
CA TYR A 30 -22.21 33.24 13.58
C TYR A 30 -22.74 32.46 14.78
N LYS A 31 -24.02 32.67 15.09
CA LYS A 31 -24.70 31.99 16.19
C LYS A 31 -26.00 31.38 15.72
N ILE A 32 -26.14 30.07 15.89
CA ILE A 32 -27.34 29.31 15.52
C ILE A 32 -28.15 29.06 16.78
N LYS A 33 -29.46 29.31 16.74
CA LYS A 33 -30.39 29.02 17.86
C LYS A 33 -31.61 28.24 17.35
N GLY A 34 -32.10 27.31 18.17
CA GLY A 34 -33.37 26.59 17.94
C GLY A 34 -33.26 25.24 17.22
N ILE A 35 -32.04 24.85 16.79
CA ILE A 35 -31.74 23.54 16.21
C ILE A 35 -30.41 23.02 16.76
N ASN A 36 -30.27 21.69 16.87
CA ASN A 36 -29.08 21.02 17.40
C ASN A 36 -28.65 19.86 16.48
N GLY A 37 -27.43 19.34 16.65
CA GLY A 37 -26.97 18.10 16.02
C GLY A 37 -26.71 18.25 14.52
N ASP A 38 -27.19 17.32 13.69
CA ASP A 38 -26.89 17.31 12.25
C ASP A 38 -27.46 18.53 11.50
N LEU A 39 -28.60 19.06 11.95
CA LEU A 39 -29.19 20.29 11.39
C LEU A 39 -28.30 21.51 11.66
N GLU A 40 -27.82 21.65 12.90
CA GLU A 40 -26.94 22.74 13.30
C GLU A 40 -25.60 22.67 12.55
N LYS A 41 -24.98 21.48 12.49
CA LYS A 41 -23.75 21.25 11.73
C LYS A 41 -23.93 21.58 10.25
N ASN A 42 -25.03 21.15 9.63
CA ASN A 42 -25.29 21.44 8.21
C ASN A 42 -25.53 22.93 7.97
N VAL A 43 -26.23 23.64 8.85
CA VAL A 43 -26.42 25.09 8.72
C VAL A 43 -25.10 25.84 8.92
N ALA A 44 -24.29 25.44 9.89
CA ALA A 44 -22.99 26.04 10.15
C ALA A 44 -22.06 25.99 8.94
N LEU A 45 -22.08 24.91 8.14
CA LEU A 45 -21.29 24.81 6.91
C LEU A 45 -21.62 25.91 5.89
N TYR A 46 -22.89 26.30 5.78
CA TYR A 46 -23.32 27.36 4.87
C TYR A 46 -23.02 28.75 5.44
N LEU A 47 -23.20 28.94 6.76
CA LEU A 47 -22.92 30.23 7.40
C LEU A 47 -21.42 30.54 7.47
N LYS A 48 -20.56 29.52 7.60
CA LYS A 48 -19.10 29.69 7.60
C LYS A 48 -18.56 30.34 6.32
N GLN A 49 -19.24 30.13 5.18
CA GLN A 49 -18.87 30.75 3.91
C GLN A 49 -19.11 32.27 3.87
N LEU A 50 -19.85 32.81 4.85
CA LEU A 50 -20.20 34.23 4.94
C LEU A 50 -19.28 35.01 5.89
N LYS A 51 -18.29 34.36 6.52
CA LYS A 51 -17.30 35.06 7.36
C LYS A 51 -16.44 35.96 6.48
N GLY A 52 -16.17 37.18 6.95
CA GLY A 52 -15.44 38.21 6.20
C GLY A 52 -16.29 39.05 5.24
N GLU A 53 -17.58 38.75 5.09
CA GLU A 53 -18.51 39.53 4.27
C GLU A 53 -19.06 40.76 5.03
N LYS A 54 -19.46 41.80 4.29
CA LYS A 54 -20.03 43.02 4.88
C LYS A 54 -21.49 42.81 5.35
N PRO A 55 -21.87 43.29 6.54
CA PRO A 55 -23.20 43.09 7.14
C PRO A 55 -24.26 43.95 6.43
N THR A 56 -24.78 43.44 5.32
CA THR A 56 -25.80 44.12 4.51
C THR A 56 -27.16 43.41 4.57
N ARG A 57 -28.25 44.14 4.29
CA ARG A 57 -29.59 43.54 4.13
C ARG A 57 -29.63 42.49 3.01
N THR A 58 -28.80 42.65 1.98
CA THR A 58 -28.68 41.65 0.90
C THR A 58 -28.04 40.37 1.40
N LEU A 59 -26.98 40.49 2.22
CA LEU A 59 -26.35 39.34 2.86
C LEU A 59 -27.29 38.64 3.84
N GLN A 60 -28.10 39.36 4.62
CA GLN A 60 -29.12 38.75 5.49
C GLN A 60 -30.13 37.90 4.69
N ARG A 61 -30.62 38.43 3.57
CA ARG A 61 -31.53 37.68 2.67
C ARG A 61 -30.84 36.47 2.05
N TYR A 62 -29.57 36.61 1.65
CA TYR A 62 -28.78 35.52 1.14
C TYR A 62 -28.56 34.43 2.19
N ALA A 63 -28.13 34.79 3.40
CA ALA A 63 -27.97 33.90 4.54
C ALA A 63 -29.26 33.15 4.86
N LYS A 64 -30.40 33.86 4.94
CA LYS A 64 -31.72 33.25 5.15
C LYS A 64 -32.02 32.18 4.09
N LYS A 65 -31.74 32.47 2.82
CA LYS A 65 -31.93 31.52 1.71
C LYS A 65 -31.00 30.31 1.82
N GLN A 66 -29.74 30.52 2.20
CA GLN A 66 -28.78 29.43 2.41
C GLN A 66 -29.17 28.51 3.57
N VAL A 67 -29.58 29.09 4.70
CA VAL A 67 -30.10 28.35 5.86
C VAL A 67 -31.34 27.55 5.46
N GLN A 68 -32.27 28.16 4.71
CA GLN A 68 -33.47 27.48 4.22
C GLN A 68 -33.14 26.29 3.31
N ASN A 69 -32.19 26.46 2.37
CA ASN A 69 -31.75 25.37 1.49
C ASN A 69 -31.07 24.24 2.27
N SER A 70 -30.23 24.59 3.25
CA SER A 70 -29.53 23.64 4.12
C SER A 70 -30.50 22.76 4.90
N ILE A 71 -31.49 23.37 5.53
CA ILE A 71 -32.49 22.66 6.35
C ILE A 71 -33.46 21.85 5.48
N LYS A 72 -33.80 22.37 4.30
CA LYS A 72 -34.60 21.66 3.30
C LYS A 72 -33.94 20.36 2.83
N ALA A 73 -32.61 20.36 2.66
CA ALA A 73 -31.86 19.16 2.29
C ALA A 73 -31.94 18.04 3.35
N LEU A 74 -32.24 18.40 4.60
CA LEU A 74 -32.44 17.49 5.73
C LEU A 74 -33.93 17.23 6.04
N GLY A 75 -34.83 17.56 5.11
CA GLY A 75 -36.24 17.15 5.18
C GLY A 75 -37.19 18.16 5.83
N TYR A 76 -36.77 19.38 6.07
CA TYR A 76 -37.59 20.40 6.74
C TYR A 76 -37.94 21.53 5.77
N TYR A 77 -39.18 21.53 5.28
CA TYR A 77 -39.62 22.36 4.15
C TYR A 77 -40.36 23.64 4.56
N SER A 78 -40.83 23.70 5.81
CA SER A 78 -41.56 24.84 6.36
C SER A 78 -40.88 25.42 7.61
N PRO A 79 -39.58 25.81 7.55
CA PRO A 79 -38.92 26.41 8.70
C PRO A 79 -39.26 27.90 8.84
N THR A 80 -39.36 28.39 10.07
CA THR A 80 -39.33 29.83 10.38
C THR A 80 -37.89 30.23 10.64
N ILE A 81 -37.38 31.19 9.87
CA ILE A 81 -35.96 31.63 9.95
C ILE A 81 -35.91 33.14 10.12
N GLU A 82 -35.30 33.56 11.22
CA GLU A 82 -34.95 34.95 11.52
C GLU A 82 -33.43 35.10 11.45
N VAL A 83 -32.97 36.13 10.76
CA VAL A 83 -31.56 36.43 10.57
C VAL A 83 -31.34 37.87 10.97
N GLU A 84 -30.53 38.07 12.00
CA GLU A 84 -30.22 39.38 12.59
C GLU A 84 -28.71 39.52 12.76
N PHE A 85 -28.22 40.76 12.77
CA PHE A 85 -26.86 41.04 13.22
C PHE A 85 -26.89 41.39 14.71
N ASN A 86 -25.81 41.11 15.43
CA ASN A 86 -25.62 41.64 16.78
C ASN A 86 -25.45 43.18 16.75
N LYS A 87 -25.41 43.82 17.93
CA LYS A 87 -25.37 45.29 18.04
C LYS A 87 -24.15 45.94 17.38
N ASP A 88 -23.06 45.20 17.22
CA ASP A 88 -21.79 45.67 16.66
C ASP A 88 -21.59 45.24 15.19
N ASP A 89 -22.60 44.59 14.59
CA ASP A 89 -22.61 44.02 13.24
C ASP A 89 -21.48 43.00 12.94
N SER A 90 -20.85 42.44 13.97
CA SER A 90 -19.74 41.49 13.90
C SER A 90 -20.18 40.01 13.96
N GLU A 91 -21.42 39.73 14.40
CA GLU A 91 -21.96 38.37 14.53
C GLU A 91 -23.30 38.23 13.81
N LEU A 92 -23.43 37.19 12.97
CA LEU A 92 -24.68 36.81 12.31
C LEU A 92 -25.48 35.83 13.19
N VAL A 93 -26.58 36.30 13.78
CA VAL A 93 -27.45 35.50 14.63
C VAL A 93 -28.61 34.94 13.81
N VAL A 94 -28.71 33.62 13.73
CA VAL A 94 -29.75 32.91 13.00
C VAL A 94 -30.61 32.11 13.98
N LYS A 95 -31.87 32.54 14.17
CA LYS A 95 -32.87 31.81 14.97
C LYS A 95 -33.74 30.98 14.04
N ILE A 96 -33.89 29.71 14.35
CA ILE A 96 -34.48 28.71 13.45
C ILE A 96 -35.48 27.88 14.22
N GLU A 97 -36.73 27.93 13.78
CA GLU A 97 -37.73 26.93 14.14
C GLU A 97 -37.89 25.99 12.95
N ARG A 98 -37.40 24.76 13.09
CA ARG A 98 -37.33 23.79 11.99
C ARG A 98 -38.69 23.41 11.36
N GLY A 99 -39.79 23.61 12.08
CA GLY A 99 -41.12 23.16 11.67
C GLY A 99 -41.27 21.63 11.64
N PRO A 100 -42.36 21.11 11.04
CA PRO A 100 -42.59 19.68 10.93
C PRO A 100 -41.57 19.01 9.99
N ALA A 101 -41.15 17.81 10.37
CA ALA A 101 -40.25 16.99 9.54
C ALA A 101 -41.02 16.33 8.40
N THR A 102 -40.52 16.45 7.17
CA THR A 102 -41.04 15.70 6.02
C THR A 102 -40.56 14.27 6.13
N ARG A 103 -41.49 13.30 6.14
CA ARG A 103 -41.16 11.88 6.23
C ARG A 103 -41.40 11.15 4.90
N ILE A 104 -40.62 10.11 4.65
CA ILE A 104 -40.78 9.27 3.46
C ILE A 104 -42.04 8.41 3.65
N ASP A 105 -43.05 8.66 2.83
CA ASP A 105 -44.35 7.99 2.88
C ASP A 105 -44.40 6.76 1.96
N GLY A 106 -43.68 6.80 0.83
CA GLY A 106 -43.58 5.69 -0.10
C GLY A 106 -42.24 5.64 -0.83
N ILE A 107 -41.75 4.43 -1.10
CA ILE A 107 -40.55 4.16 -1.87
C ILE A 107 -40.93 3.19 -3.00
N ASN A 108 -41.01 3.72 -4.21
CA ASN A 108 -41.42 3.00 -5.40
C ASN A 108 -40.21 2.80 -6.31
N ILE A 109 -39.50 1.69 -6.15
CA ILE A 109 -38.37 1.33 -7.01
C ILE A 109 -38.78 0.14 -7.88
N THR A 110 -38.84 0.37 -9.19
CA THR A 110 -39.23 -0.65 -10.19
C THR A 110 -38.09 -0.91 -11.14
N LEU A 111 -37.70 -2.19 -11.26
CA LEU A 111 -36.74 -2.68 -12.25
C LEU A 111 -37.47 -3.37 -13.40
N ASN A 112 -37.20 -2.91 -14.62
CA ASN A 112 -37.65 -3.51 -15.87
C ASN A 112 -36.44 -3.95 -16.72
N GLY A 113 -36.67 -4.82 -17.70
CA GLY A 113 -35.60 -5.43 -18.52
C GLY A 113 -34.92 -6.60 -17.82
N GLU A 114 -33.76 -7.01 -18.34
CA GLU A 114 -33.04 -8.18 -17.84
C GLU A 114 -32.50 -8.00 -16.41
N GLY A 115 -32.22 -6.76 -15.99
CA GLY A 115 -31.80 -6.48 -14.61
C GLY A 115 -32.85 -6.79 -13.55
N LYS A 116 -34.11 -7.09 -13.94
CA LYS A 116 -35.13 -7.57 -13.01
C LYS A 116 -34.76 -8.91 -12.37
N SER A 117 -34.05 -9.80 -13.07
CA SER A 117 -33.62 -11.11 -12.53
C SER A 117 -32.23 -11.07 -11.90
N ASP A 118 -31.55 -9.93 -11.91
CA ASP A 118 -30.21 -9.81 -11.38
C ASP A 118 -30.22 -9.72 -9.84
N THR A 119 -29.66 -10.74 -9.20
CA THR A 119 -29.68 -10.89 -7.73
C THR A 119 -28.91 -9.80 -7.00
N GLN A 120 -27.83 -9.27 -7.58
CA GLN A 120 -27.06 -8.19 -6.96
C GLN A 120 -27.81 -6.85 -7.02
N LEU A 121 -28.43 -6.53 -8.16
CA LEU A 121 -29.29 -5.34 -8.28
C LEU A 121 -30.51 -5.43 -7.35
N GLN A 122 -31.16 -6.58 -7.29
CA GLN A 122 -32.28 -6.78 -6.36
C GLN A 122 -31.86 -6.60 -4.90
N THR A 123 -30.72 -7.16 -4.51
CA THR A 123 -30.19 -7.07 -3.14
C THR A 123 -29.85 -5.63 -2.80
N LEU A 124 -29.21 -4.90 -3.72
CA LEU A 124 -28.90 -3.48 -3.56
C LEU A 124 -30.16 -2.64 -3.36
N ILE A 125 -31.23 -2.88 -4.14
CA ILE A 125 -32.49 -2.14 -4.04
C ILE A 125 -33.22 -2.45 -2.72
N LYS A 126 -33.25 -3.72 -2.30
CA LYS A 126 -33.83 -4.11 -1.00
C LYS A 126 -33.10 -3.47 0.17
N ASN A 127 -31.78 -3.33 0.06
CA ASN A 127 -30.90 -2.78 1.10
C ASN A 127 -30.53 -1.31 0.89
N THR A 128 -31.37 -0.54 0.18
CA THR A 128 -31.15 0.90 0.06
C THR A 128 -31.15 1.57 1.43
N ASN A 129 -30.44 2.68 1.55
CA ASN A 129 -30.43 3.52 2.75
C ASN A 129 -31.72 4.35 2.91
N LEU A 130 -32.73 4.12 2.07
CA LEU A 130 -34.04 4.77 2.12
C LEU A 130 -35.01 3.84 2.85
N LYS A 131 -35.68 4.36 3.88
CA LYS A 131 -36.69 3.61 4.63
C LYS A 131 -37.97 4.43 4.78
N GLN A 132 -39.10 3.77 4.61
CA GLN A 132 -40.40 4.38 4.86
C GLN A 132 -40.50 4.82 6.34
N GLY A 133 -41.08 5.99 6.58
CA GLY A 133 -41.23 6.61 7.91
C GLY A 133 -40.03 7.46 8.36
N GLU A 134 -38.84 7.30 7.76
CA GLU A 134 -37.68 8.14 8.09
C GLU A 134 -37.87 9.59 7.63
N VAL A 135 -37.18 10.52 8.31
CA VAL A 135 -37.10 11.92 7.86
C VAL A 135 -36.37 11.96 6.52
N LEU A 136 -36.94 12.68 5.56
CA LEU A 136 -36.38 12.85 4.23
C LEU A 136 -34.97 13.44 4.32
N ASN A 137 -34.02 12.85 3.62
CA ASN A 137 -32.67 13.37 3.48
C ASN A 137 -32.24 13.28 2.00
N HIS A 138 -31.92 14.42 1.41
CA HIS A 138 -31.58 14.51 -0.02
C HIS A 138 -30.28 13.78 -0.34
N GLY A 139 -29.31 13.81 0.58
CA GLY A 139 -28.07 13.07 0.46
C GLY A 139 -28.30 11.55 0.41
N LYS A 140 -29.24 11.02 1.21
CA LYS A 140 -29.62 9.61 1.14
C LYS A 140 -30.26 9.26 -0.21
N TYR A 141 -31.17 10.10 -0.71
CA TYR A 141 -31.80 9.94 -2.02
C TYR A 141 -30.78 9.90 -3.17
N GLU A 142 -29.88 10.89 -3.23
CA GLU A 142 -28.82 10.96 -4.24
C GLU A 142 -27.86 9.78 -4.13
N SER A 143 -27.51 9.38 -2.90
CA SER A 143 -26.66 8.21 -2.68
C SER A 143 -27.31 6.91 -3.15
N ALA A 144 -28.62 6.73 -2.94
CA ALA A 144 -29.35 5.56 -3.43
C ALA A 144 -29.32 5.49 -4.95
N TYR A 145 -29.62 6.61 -5.63
CA TYR A 145 -29.51 6.72 -7.09
C TYR A 145 -28.11 6.35 -7.58
N LYS A 146 -27.06 7.01 -7.07
CA LYS A 146 -25.67 6.79 -7.49
C LYS A 146 -25.21 5.35 -7.28
N LYS A 147 -25.61 4.71 -6.19
CA LYS A 147 -25.28 3.29 -5.93
C LYS A 147 -25.93 2.37 -6.96
N ILE A 148 -27.21 2.60 -7.29
CA ILE A 148 -27.92 1.81 -8.31
C ILE A 148 -27.29 2.04 -9.69
N GLU A 149 -27.03 3.29 -10.06
CA GLU A 149 -26.37 3.64 -11.32
C GLU A 149 -24.98 3.00 -11.44
N SER A 150 -24.18 3.05 -10.37
CA SER A 150 -22.86 2.41 -10.34
C SER A 150 -22.96 0.89 -10.51
N MET A 151 -23.93 0.23 -9.85
CA MET A 151 -24.15 -1.21 -9.99
C MET A 151 -24.63 -1.61 -11.39
N LEU A 152 -25.47 -0.78 -12.02
CA LEU A 152 -25.89 -0.99 -13.41
C LEU A 152 -24.67 -0.97 -14.35
N LEU A 153 -23.80 0.03 -14.21
CA LEU A 153 -22.56 0.13 -14.99
C LEU A 153 -21.59 -1.02 -14.69
N GLU A 154 -21.40 -1.34 -13.40
CA GLU A 154 -20.53 -2.43 -12.96
C GLU A 154 -20.94 -3.76 -13.60
N ARG A 155 -22.24 -4.02 -13.73
CA ARG A 155 -22.79 -5.28 -14.24
C ARG A 155 -23.09 -5.29 -15.74
N GLY A 156 -22.75 -4.22 -16.45
CA GLY A 156 -22.85 -4.14 -17.91
C GLY A 156 -24.21 -3.74 -18.46
N TYR A 157 -25.04 -3.05 -17.68
CA TYR A 157 -26.31 -2.47 -18.17
C TYR A 157 -26.08 -1.07 -18.75
N PHE A 158 -25.28 -0.99 -19.82
CA PHE A 158 -24.82 0.29 -20.40
C PHE A 158 -25.93 1.12 -21.04
N ASP A 159 -27.04 0.48 -21.43
CA ASP A 159 -28.20 1.14 -22.04
C ASP A 159 -29.32 1.45 -21.05
N ALA A 160 -29.03 1.38 -19.74
CA ALA A 160 -30.03 1.62 -18.71
C ALA A 160 -30.61 3.04 -18.81
N LYS A 161 -31.95 3.12 -18.78
CA LYS A 161 -32.71 4.38 -18.81
C LYS A 161 -33.50 4.53 -17.52
N TRP A 162 -33.72 5.78 -17.12
CA TRP A 162 -34.50 6.14 -15.93
C TRP A 162 -35.80 6.87 -16.34
N PRO A 163 -36.84 6.17 -16.84
CA PRO A 163 -38.13 6.78 -17.19
C PRO A 163 -38.72 7.67 -16.09
N ALA A 164 -38.50 7.32 -14.83
CA ALA A 164 -38.84 8.18 -13.70
C ALA A 164 -37.72 8.17 -12.65
N ARG A 165 -37.24 9.37 -12.33
CA ARG A 165 -36.37 9.63 -11.18
C ARG A 165 -36.92 10.86 -10.46
N LYS A 166 -37.87 10.64 -9.55
CA LYS A 166 -38.63 11.72 -8.91
C LYS A 166 -38.52 11.63 -7.39
N LEU A 167 -38.46 12.81 -6.76
CA LEU A 167 -38.64 13.01 -5.33
C LEU A 167 -39.79 14.02 -5.18
N GLU A 168 -40.98 13.51 -4.89
CA GLU A 168 -42.20 14.32 -4.81
C GLU A 168 -42.46 14.67 -3.35
N VAL A 169 -42.47 15.97 -3.02
CA VAL A 169 -42.63 16.44 -1.64
C VAL A 169 -43.94 17.21 -1.49
N SER A 170 -44.77 16.76 -0.55
CA SER A 170 -46.02 17.42 -0.18
C SER A 170 -45.82 18.21 1.11
N ILE A 171 -45.72 19.53 0.97
CA ILE A 171 -45.55 20.45 2.12
C ILE A 171 -46.76 20.40 3.05
N LYS A 172 -47.98 20.28 2.50
CA LYS A 172 -49.21 20.21 3.30
C LYS A 172 -49.28 18.94 4.16
N LYS A 173 -48.79 17.82 3.64
CA LYS A 173 -48.81 16.51 4.34
C LYS A 173 -47.54 16.22 5.13
N ASN A 174 -46.51 17.06 5.00
CA ASN A 174 -45.15 16.79 5.49
C ASN A 174 -44.67 15.39 5.08
N SER A 175 -44.92 15.03 3.83
CA SER A 175 -44.60 13.71 3.29
C SER A 175 -43.84 13.78 1.99
N ALA A 176 -43.06 12.74 1.70
CA ALA A 176 -42.30 12.60 0.47
C ALA A 176 -42.47 11.21 -0.14
N VAL A 177 -42.56 11.13 -1.45
CA VAL A 177 -42.58 9.86 -2.21
C VAL A 177 -41.35 9.82 -3.11
N VAL A 178 -40.60 8.73 -2.99
CA VAL A 178 -39.44 8.45 -3.86
C VAL A 178 -39.89 7.50 -4.96
N THR A 179 -39.67 7.88 -6.22
CA THR A 179 -40.01 7.04 -7.37
C THR A 179 -38.81 6.88 -8.29
N PHE A 180 -38.34 5.64 -8.43
CA PHE A 180 -37.33 5.20 -9.38
C PHE A 180 -37.93 4.12 -10.29
N VAL A 181 -38.10 4.46 -11.57
CA VAL A 181 -38.44 3.47 -12.61
C VAL A 181 -37.21 3.33 -13.49
N ILE A 182 -36.66 2.12 -13.53
CA ILE A 182 -35.39 1.79 -14.19
C ILE A 182 -35.68 0.78 -15.28
N ASN A 183 -35.38 1.14 -16.52
CA ASN A 183 -35.37 0.23 -17.66
C ASN A 183 -33.93 -0.18 -17.94
N THR A 184 -33.52 -1.35 -17.46
CA THR A 184 -32.11 -1.80 -17.50
C THR A 184 -31.61 -2.14 -18.90
N GLY A 185 -32.52 -2.46 -19.83
CA GLY A 185 -32.15 -3.00 -21.14
C GLY A 185 -31.65 -4.44 -21.02
N VAL A 186 -30.66 -4.78 -21.84
CA VAL A 186 -29.98 -6.08 -21.83
C VAL A 186 -28.70 -6.01 -21.00
N ARG A 187 -28.30 -7.13 -20.41
CA ARG A 187 -27.02 -7.26 -19.75
C ARG A 187 -25.95 -7.59 -20.79
N TYR A 188 -24.99 -6.69 -20.97
CA TYR A 188 -23.92 -6.94 -21.92
C TYR A 188 -22.96 -8.03 -21.43
N GLN A 189 -22.34 -8.69 -22.40
CA GLN A 189 -21.34 -9.74 -22.24
C GLN A 189 -19.98 -9.25 -22.75
N TYR A 190 -18.91 -9.92 -22.34
CA TYR A 190 -17.59 -9.70 -22.92
C TYR A 190 -17.57 -10.07 -24.40
N GLY A 191 -17.10 -9.16 -25.24
CA GLY A 191 -16.81 -9.37 -26.64
C GLY A 191 -15.37 -9.89 -26.85
N SER A 192 -14.87 -9.72 -28.07
CA SER A 192 -13.49 -10.05 -28.42
C SER A 192 -12.48 -9.14 -27.70
N ILE A 193 -11.30 -9.70 -27.40
CA ILE A 193 -10.15 -8.94 -26.93
C ILE A 193 -9.42 -8.38 -28.16
N GLU A 194 -9.40 -7.06 -28.27
CA GLU A 194 -8.76 -6.28 -29.32
C GLU A 194 -7.43 -5.72 -28.80
N ILE A 195 -6.33 -6.30 -29.29
CA ILE A 195 -4.98 -5.87 -28.94
C ILE A 195 -4.58 -4.81 -29.97
N THR A 196 -4.31 -3.60 -29.50
CA THR A 196 -4.07 -2.44 -30.37
C THR A 196 -2.59 -2.23 -30.71
N SER A 197 -1.70 -2.96 -30.04
CA SER A 197 -0.24 -2.80 -30.15
C SER A 197 0.38 -4.11 -30.60
N ASP A 198 1.36 -4.05 -31.52
CA ASP A 198 2.15 -5.22 -31.90
C ASP A 198 3.05 -5.63 -30.73
N THR A 199 2.96 -6.88 -30.31
CA THR A 199 3.69 -7.39 -29.15
C THR A 199 3.87 -8.90 -29.25
N PRO A 200 5.08 -9.43 -28.98
CA PRO A 200 5.30 -10.87 -28.98
C PRO A 200 4.59 -11.56 -27.79
N ALA A 201 4.14 -10.78 -26.80
CA ALA A 201 3.41 -11.25 -25.62
C ALA A 201 1.89 -11.41 -25.83
N GLU A 202 1.39 -11.40 -27.08
CA GLU A 202 -0.04 -11.56 -27.39
C GLU A 202 -0.66 -12.82 -26.75
N LYS A 203 0.08 -13.94 -26.77
CA LYS A 203 -0.33 -15.19 -26.11
C LYS A 203 -0.72 -14.95 -24.65
N TYR A 204 0.14 -14.25 -23.90
CA TYR A 204 -0.08 -13.94 -22.48
C TYR A 204 -1.19 -12.92 -22.27
N ILE A 205 -1.32 -11.94 -23.17
CA ILE A 205 -2.46 -11.02 -23.13
C ILE A 205 -3.75 -11.83 -23.15
N ARG A 206 -3.90 -12.78 -24.07
CA ARG A 206 -5.13 -13.56 -24.19
C ARG A 206 -5.32 -14.56 -23.05
N SER A 207 -4.26 -15.22 -22.58
CA SER A 207 -4.37 -16.25 -21.53
C SER A 207 -4.67 -15.67 -20.15
N LEU A 208 -4.18 -14.46 -19.85
CA LEU A 208 -4.39 -13.80 -18.55
C LEU A 208 -5.77 -13.15 -18.39
N ALA A 209 -6.65 -13.23 -19.40
CA ALA A 209 -7.99 -12.68 -19.30
C ALA A 209 -8.82 -13.47 -18.25
N PRO A 210 -9.30 -12.82 -17.16
CA PRO A 210 -10.07 -13.49 -16.11
C PRO A 210 -11.54 -13.74 -16.51
N PHE A 211 -11.86 -13.60 -17.80
CA PHE A 211 -13.19 -13.74 -18.36
C PHE A 211 -13.12 -14.41 -19.73
N THR A 212 -14.22 -15.02 -20.13
CA THR A 212 -14.38 -15.60 -21.48
C THR A 212 -15.35 -14.78 -22.32
N GLN A 213 -15.20 -14.81 -23.64
CA GLN A 213 -16.15 -14.17 -24.55
C GLN A 213 -17.56 -14.76 -24.34
N GLY A 214 -18.58 -13.90 -24.29
CA GLY A 214 -19.98 -14.27 -24.03
C GLY A 214 -20.34 -14.37 -22.54
N GLN A 215 -19.37 -14.34 -21.63
CA GLN A 215 -19.64 -14.24 -20.20
C GLN A 215 -20.28 -12.87 -19.87
N PRO A 216 -21.27 -12.80 -18.95
CA PRO A 216 -21.84 -11.52 -18.53
C PRO A 216 -20.78 -10.56 -17.98
N TYR A 217 -20.84 -9.31 -18.42
CA TYR A 217 -19.86 -8.28 -18.08
C TYR A 217 -19.86 -7.99 -16.57
N GLN A 218 -18.67 -7.74 -16.04
CA GLN A 218 -18.45 -7.24 -14.69
C GLN A 218 -17.16 -6.40 -14.61
N SER A 219 -17.27 -5.09 -14.36
CA SER A 219 -16.12 -4.18 -14.44
C SER A 219 -14.92 -4.56 -13.53
N THR A 220 -15.14 -5.31 -12.45
CA THR A 220 -14.07 -5.81 -11.59
C THR A 220 -13.07 -6.68 -12.34
N TYR A 221 -13.52 -7.54 -13.26
CA TYR A 221 -12.62 -8.37 -14.06
C TYR A 221 -11.76 -7.57 -15.05
N ILE A 222 -12.21 -6.39 -15.48
CA ILE A 222 -11.39 -5.48 -16.30
C ILE A 222 -10.25 -4.89 -15.46
N ALA A 223 -10.55 -4.51 -14.21
CA ALA A 223 -9.53 -4.01 -13.29
C ALA A 223 -8.51 -5.11 -12.91
N ASP A 224 -8.99 -6.33 -12.62
CA ASP A 224 -8.14 -7.48 -12.33
C ASP A 224 -7.25 -7.81 -13.54
N TYR A 225 -7.82 -7.86 -14.74
CA TYR A 225 -7.07 -8.10 -15.97
C TYR A 225 -5.98 -7.05 -16.23
N ASN A 226 -6.30 -5.76 -15.99
CA ASN A 226 -5.32 -4.69 -16.09
C ASN A 226 -4.16 -4.89 -15.10
N LEU A 227 -4.46 -5.32 -13.87
CA LEU A 227 -3.46 -5.56 -12.84
C LEU A 227 -2.58 -6.78 -13.17
N GLU A 228 -3.17 -7.89 -13.62
CA GLU A 228 -2.43 -9.10 -14.02
C GLU A 228 -1.46 -8.80 -15.17
N LEU A 229 -1.94 -8.10 -16.20
CA LEU A 229 -1.07 -7.69 -17.32
C LEU A 229 0.02 -6.72 -16.88
N SER A 230 -0.30 -5.75 -16.02
CA SER A 230 0.69 -4.77 -15.52
C SER A 230 1.76 -5.41 -14.63
N SER A 231 1.44 -6.56 -14.01
CA SER A 231 2.37 -7.30 -13.15
C SER A 231 3.36 -8.14 -13.95
N THR A 232 3.09 -8.38 -15.24
CA THR A 232 4.00 -9.14 -16.10
C THR A 232 5.35 -8.46 -16.24
N PRO A 233 6.43 -9.24 -16.48
CA PRO A 233 7.72 -8.65 -16.75
C PRO A 233 7.78 -7.91 -18.10
N TYR A 234 6.76 -8.02 -18.96
CA TYR A 234 6.83 -7.63 -20.37
C TYR A 234 6.45 -6.18 -20.67
N PHE A 235 5.58 -5.56 -19.86
CA PHE A 235 4.98 -4.27 -20.21
C PHE A 235 5.43 -3.15 -19.26
N ALA A 236 5.78 -2.00 -19.82
CA ALA A 236 6.05 -0.77 -19.09
C ALA A 236 4.74 -0.05 -18.70
N SER A 237 3.71 -0.19 -19.54
CA SER A 237 2.37 0.37 -19.28
C SER A 237 1.32 -0.54 -19.91
N VAL A 238 0.21 -0.72 -19.21
CA VAL A 238 -0.95 -1.46 -19.69
C VAL A 238 -2.20 -0.62 -19.44
N ARG A 239 -3.12 -0.64 -20.40
CA ARG A 239 -4.44 -0.07 -20.25
C ARG A 239 -5.47 -1.01 -20.87
N VAL A 240 -6.33 -1.56 -20.01
CA VAL A 240 -7.46 -2.38 -20.40
C VAL A 240 -8.75 -1.61 -20.17
N TYR A 241 -9.62 -1.56 -21.18
CA TYR A 241 -10.94 -0.95 -21.04
C TYR A 241 -11.97 -1.58 -21.99
N ALA A 242 -13.24 -1.51 -21.60
CA ALA A 242 -14.35 -1.94 -22.43
C ALA A 242 -14.75 -0.81 -23.39
N ASP A 243 -14.75 -1.06 -24.70
CA ASP A 243 -15.21 -0.09 -25.70
C ASP A 243 -16.74 -0.14 -25.81
N ILE A 244 -17.39 0.55 -24.87
CA ILE A 244 -18.86 0.64 -24.81
C ILE A 244 -19.41 1.24 -26.10
N THR A 245 -18.69 2.12 -26.79
CA THR A 245 -19.18 2.74 -28.03
C THR A 245 -19.23 1.76 -29.21
N ALA A 246 -18.36 0.76 -29.21
CA ALA A 246 -18.31 -0.31 -30.19
C ALA A 246 -19.23 -1.51 -29.85
N ARG A 247 -20.05 -1.40 -28.80
CA ARG A 247 -20.93 -2.50 -28.37
C ARG A 247 -21.95 -2.89 -29.44
N LYS A 248 -22.10 -4.19 -29.69
CA LYS A 248 -23.03 -4.74 -30.68
C LYS A 248 -23.46 -6.14 -30.27
N ASN A 249 -24.68 -6.54 -30.61
CA ASN A 249 -25.21 -7.89 -30.32
C ASN A 249 -25.07 -8.29 -28.84
N ALA A 250 -25.35 -7.36 -27.92
CA ALA A 250 -25.18 -7.52 -26.48
C ALA A 250 -23.74 -7.88 -26.02
N GLN A 251 -22.73 -7.63 -26.85
CA GLN A 251 -21.32 -7.80 -26.51
C GLN A 251 -20.57 -6.47 -26.53
N VAL A 252 -19.58 -6.33 -25.65
CA VAL A 252 -18.67 -5.17 -25.60
C VAL A 252 -17.24 -5.62 -25.85
N PRO A 253 -16.59 -5.18 -26.95
CA PRO A 253 -15.17 -5.45 -27.19
C PRO A 253 -14.30 -4.91 -26.06
N ILE A 254 -13.25 -5.65 -25.70
CA ILE A 254 -12.28 -5.25 -24.68
C ILE A 254 -10.99 -4.83 -25.38
N LYS A 255 -10.63 -3.55 -25.26
CA LYS A 255 -9.40 -3.02 -25.82
C LYS A 255 -8.26 -3.15 -24.82
N VAL A 256 -7.15 -3.66 -25.33
CA VAL A 256 -5.90 -3.81 -24.60
C VAL A 256 -4.84 -2.99 -25.34
N GLU A 257 -4.39 -1.94 -24.67
CA GLU A 257 -3.29 -1.07 -25.09
C GLU A 257 -2.08 -1.38 -24.20
N VAL A 258 -0.94 -1.74 -24.82
CA VAL A 258 0.27 -2.09 -24.09
C VAL A 258 1.48 -1.37 -24.65
N VAL A 259 2.39 -0.99 -23.75
CA VAL A 259 3.71 -0.49 -24.11
C VAL A 259 4.72 -1.52 -23.63
N PRO A 260 5.41 -2.25 -24.53
CA PRO A 260 6.46 -3.19 -24.14
C PRO A 260 7.57 -2.51 -23.35
N LYS A 261 8.16 -3.22 -22.38
CA LYS A 261 9.39 -2.77 -21.73
C LYS A 261 10.52 -2.73 -22.75
N PRO A 262 11.50 -1.82 -22.58
CA PRO A 262 12.72 -1.83 -23.38
C PRO A 262 13.39 -3.20 -23.37
N ALA A 263 13.98 -3.60 -24.50
CA ALA A 263 14.65 -4.90 -24.65
C ALA A 263 15.79 -5.12 -23.63
N ASN A 264 16.34 -4.06 -23.06
CA ASN A 264 17.26 -4.08 -21.93
C ASN A 264 16.88 -2.94 -20.97
N SER A 265 16.73 -3.26 -19.69
CA SER A 265 16.51 -2.29 -18.62
C SER A 265 17.65 -2.37 -17.62
N PHE A 266 18.16 -1.22 -17.20
CA PHE A 266 19.25 -1.10 -16.25
C PHE A 266 18.80 -0.26 -15.05
N GLU A 267 18.95 -0.79 -13.84
CA GLU A 267 18.65 -0.08 -12.59
C GLU A 267 19.91 0.01 -11.75
N ILE A 268 20.23 1.23 -11.30
CA ILE A 268 21.35 1.50 -10.40
C ILE A 268 20.78 2.02 -9.09
N GLY A 269 21.18 1.40 -7.98
CA GLY A 269 20.80 1.80 -6.64
C GLY A 269 22.02 2.05 -5.77
N GLY A 270 21.90 2.97 -4.82
CA GLY A 270 22.89 3.20 -3.78
C GLY A 270 22.28 3.01 -2.40
N GLY A 271 23.09 2.63 -1.42
CA GLY A 271 22.69 2.61 -0.02
C GLY A 271 23.88 2.66 0.91
N PHE A 272 23.59 2.69 2.21
CA PHE A 272 24.59 2.63 3.27
C PHE A 272 24.00 1.85 4.43
N SER A 273 24.80 1.02 5.08
CA SER A 273 24.54 0.53 6.44
C SER A 273 25.82 0.54 7.25
N THR A 274 25.68 0.54 8.57
CA THR A 274 26.84 0.50 9.47
C THR A 274 27.56 -0.83 9.46
N ASP A 275 26.85 -1.92 9.14
CA ASP A 275 27.43 -3.26 9.06
C ASP A 275 28.16 -3.49 7.72
N LEU A 276 27.59 -3.05 6.59
CA LEU A 276 28.13 -3.34 5.24
C LEU A 276 28.90 -2.16 4.61
N GLY A 277 28.79 -0.97 5.19
CA GLY A 277 29.31 0.27 4.61
C GLY A 277 28.49 0.76 3.41
N PRO A 278 29.10 1.56 2.51
CA PRO A 278 28.45 1.99 1.27
C PRO A 278 28.20 0.81 0.35
N ARG A 279 27.01 0.74 -0.24
CA ARG A 279 26.62 -0.30 -1.20
C ARG A 279 26.14 0.29 -2.51
N VAL A 280 26.53 -0.36 -3.61
CA VAL A 280 26.03 -0.08 -4.96
C VAL A 280 25.34 -1.33 -5.49
N ARG A 281 24.15 -1.16 -6.06
CA ARG A 281 23.41 -2.20 -6.75
C ARG A 281 23.32 -1.86 -8.22
N PHE A 282 23.58 -2.85 -9.07
CA PHE A 282 23.31 -2.81 -10.49
C PHE A 282 22.40 -3.99 -10.86
N LYS A 283 21.27 -3.71 -11.50
CA LYS A 283 20.36 -4.72 -12.03
C LYS A 283 20.21 -4.54 -13.53
N TRP A 284 20.38 -5.62 -14.27
CA TRP A 284 20.07 -5.70 -15.70
C TRP A 284 18.93 -6.69 -15.92
N SER A 285 17.85 -6.23 -16.53
CA SER A 285 16.70 -7.06 -16.91
C SER A 285 16.55 -7.09 -18.42
N LYS A 286 16.39 -8.29 -18.96
CA LYS A 286 16.03 -8.55 -20.35
C LYS A 286 14.67 -9.24 -20.36
N PRO A 287 13.56 -8.49 -20.50
CA PRO A 287 12.20 -8.99 -20.28
C PRO A 287 11.71 -9.94 -21.36
N TRP A 288 12.42 -10.07 -22.48
CA TRP A 288 12.05 -10.94 -23.59
C TRP A 288 13.30 -11.45 -24.32
N ILE A 289 13.43 -12.77 -24.45
CA ILE A 289 14.59 -13.44 -25.04
C ILE A 289 14.19 -14.46 -26.11
N THR A 290 13.07 -15.15 -25.90
CA THR A 290 12.55 -16.18 -26.80
C THR A 290 11.12 -15.86 -27.21
N GLU A 291 10.61 -16.48 -28.27
CA GLU A 291 9.20 -16.35 -28.68
C GLU A 291 8.21 -16.79 -27.60
N ASP A 292 8.64 -17.68 -26.69
CA ASP A 292 7.87 -18.16 -25.54
C ASP A 292 7.96 -17.25 -24.31
N GLY A 293 8.51 -16.04 -24.43
CA GLY A 293 8.51 -15.05 -23.34
C GLY A 293 9.51 -15.31 -22.22
N HIS A 294 10.57 -16.10 -22.47
CA HIS A 294 11.62 -16.28 -21.47
C HIS A 294 12.32 -14.95 -21.20
N TYR A 295 12.76 -14.75 -19.96
CA TYR A 295 13.44 -13.53 -19.54
C TYR A 295 14.65 -13.80 -18.65
N LEU A 296 15.58 -12.84 -18.62
CA LEU A 296 16.82 -12.91 -17.85
C LEU A 296 16.92 -11.72 -16.92
N GLU A 297 17.39 -11.97 -15.70
CA GLU A 297 17.76 -10.94 -14.75
C GLU A 297 19.20 -11.19 -14.27
N THR A 298 20.00 -10.14 -14.20
CA THR A 298 21.32 -10.14 -13.56
C THR A 298 21.32 -9.07 -12.49
N ASN A 299 21.74 -9.41 -11.27
CA ASN A 299 21.87 -8.50 -10.15
C ASN A 299 23.30 -8.55 -9.63
N MET A 300 23.89 -7.39 -9.38
CA MET A 300 25.19 -7.21 -8.79
C MET A 300 25.04 -6.26 -7.60
N ASN A 301 25.47 -6.67 -6.42
CA ASN A 301 25.53 -5.85 -5.23
C ASN A 301 26.98 -5.82 -4.74
N ILE A 302 27.56 -4.62 -4.64
CA ILE A 302 28.93 -4.41 -4.17
C ILE A 302 28.86 -3.53 -2.94
N ALA A 303 29.31 -4.05 -1.81
CA ALA A 303 29.56 -3.34 -0.58
C ALA A 303 31.01 -3.57 -0.15
N GLU A 304 31.49 -2.85 0.87
CA GLU A 304 32.87 -2.96 1.36
C GLU A 304 33.18 -4.39 1.84
N LYS A 305 32.27 -4.97 2.64
CA LYS A 305 32.44 -6.28 3.27
C LYS A 305 31.71 -7.44 2.60
N GLN A 306 30.97 -7.16 1.52
CA GLN A 306 30.17 -8.16 0.82
C GLN A 306 30.05 -7.84 -0.67
N GLN A 307 30.29 -8.84 -1.52
CA GLN A 307 30.02 -8.76 -2.96
C GLN A 307 29.12 -9.92 -3.38
N ASP A 308 28.08 -9.62 -4.15
CA ASP A 308 27.07 -10.58 -4.63
C ASP A 308 26.83 -10.35 -6.12
N LEU A 309 26.92 -11.42 -6.90
CA LEU A 309 26.53 -11.46 -8.31
C LEU A 309 25.57 -12.63 -8.52
N SER A 310 24.38 -12.36 -9.04
CA SER A 310 23.41 -13.39 -9.40
C SER A 310 22.87 -13.18 -10.81
N MET A 311 22.65 -14.29 -11.51
CA MET A 311 22.01 -14.34 -12.81
C MET A 311 20.89 -15.37 -12.77
N ALA A 312 19.72 -15.02 -13.31
CA ALA A 312 18.57 -15.91 -13.33
C ALA A 312 17.87 -15.89 -14.70
N TYR A 313 17.66 -17.07 -15.26
CA TYR A 313 16.89 -17.31 -16.47
C TYR A 313 15.54 -17.92 -16.11
N THR A 314 14.46 -17.28 -16.53
CA THR A 314 13.10 -17.70 -16.19
C THR A 314 12.33 -18.12 -17.43
N VAL A 315 11.65 -19.26 -17.31
CA VAL A 315 10.77 -19.87 -18.30
C VAL A 315 9.35 -19.86 -17.74
N PRO A 316 8.48 -18.92 -18.19
CA PRO A 316 7.06 -18.97 -17.89
C PRO A 316 6.42 -20.26 -18.41
N VAL A 317 5.48 -20.83 -17.65
CA VAL A 317 4.69 -21.98 -18.06
C VAL A 317 3.35 -21.49 -18.62
N ASP A 318 2.37 -21.22 -17.74
CA ASP A 318 1.06 -20.69 -18.13
C ASP A 318 0.93 -19.19 -17.81
N ASP A 319 1.22 -18.82 -16.55
CA ASP A 319 1.16 -17.45 -16.05
C ASP A 319 2.59 -16.90 -15.81
N PRO A 320 3.03 -15.86 -16.54
CA PRO A 320 4.36 -15.28 -16.39
C PRO A 320 4.58 -14.54 -15.06
N ASN A 321 3.53 -14.27 -14.29
CA ASN A 321 3.61 -13.60 -12.99
C ASN A 321 4.02 -14.56 -11.88
N ASP A 322 3.55 -15.81 -11.93
CA ASP A 322 3.71 -16.71 -10.80
C ASP A 322 3.97 -18.18 -11.15
N ASP A 323 3.75 -18.61 -12.39
CA ASP A 323 3.86 -20.00 -12.82
C ASP A 323 5.08 -20.22 -13.73
N LEU A 324 6.21 -20.56 -13.11
CA LEU A 324 7.51 -20.45 -13.76
C LEU A 324 8.51 -21.53 -13.33
N TRP A 325 9.36 -21.92 -14.28
CA TRP A 325 10.66 -22.53 -14.03
C TRP A 325 11.74 -21.45 -13.99
N ARG A 326 12.70 -21.57 -13.08
CA ARG A 326 13.80 -20.61 -12.98
C ARG A 326 15.12 -21.33 -12.70
N PHE A 327 16.13 -20.95 -13.47
CA PHE A 327 17.51 -21.41 -13.36
C PHE A 327 18.34 -20.24 -12.89
N SER A 328 19.02 -20.37 -11.76
CA SER A 328 19.81 -19.28 -11.19
C SER A 328 21.22 -19.74 -10.87
N VAL A 329 22.18 -18.85 -11.11
CA VAL A 329 23.56 -18.99 -10.64
C VAL A 329 23.92 -17.75 -9.82
N GLY A 330 24.64 -17.95 -8.73
CA GLY A 330 25.00 -16.89 -7.80
C GLY A 330 26.41 -17.07 -7.28
N TYR A 331 27.10 -15.97 -7.05
CA TYR A 331 28.39 -15.89 -6.40
C TYR A 331 28.29 -14.86 -5.28
N LYS A 332 28.72 -15.20 -4.07
CA LYS A 332 28.75 -14.30 -2.94
C LYS A 332 30.08 -14.44 -2.19
N LEU A 333 30.70 -13.30 -1.92
CA LEU A 333 31.92 -13.16 -1.12
C LEU A 333 31.60 -12.28 0.08
N GLU A 334 31.98 -12.74 1.27
CA GLU A 334 31.94 -12.01 2.53
C GLU A 334 33.32 -12.04 3.16
N ASP A 335 33.82 -10.87 3.56
CA ASP A 335 35.14 -10.71 4.16
C ASP A 335 35.05 -9.75 5.35
N GLU A 336 35.42 -10.23 6.53
CA GLU A 336 35.40 -9.50 7.80
C GLU A 336 34.04 -8.88 8.17
N LEU A 337 32.94 -9.51 7.73
CA LEU A 337 31.58 -9.07 8.04
C LEU A 337 31.13 -9.49 9.45
N ALA A 338 31.49 -10.69 9.87
CA ALA A 338 31.22 -11.23 11.21
C ALA A 338 32.54 -11.76 11.81
N ASP A 339 33.11 -11.04 12.78
CA ASP A 339 34.24 -11.50 13.62
C ASP A 339 35.37 -12.22 12.84
N ASP A 340 36.04 -11.49 11.95
CA ASP A 340 37.14 -11.98 11.10
C ASP A 340 36.81 -13.20 10.20
N THR A 341 35.51 -13.46 9.97
CA THR A 341 35.05 -14.53 9.08
C THR A 341 35.23 -14.17 7.61
N TYR A 342 35.71 -15.15 6.84
CA TYR A 342 35.73 -15.15 5.38
C TYR A 342 34.77 -16.22 4.87
N SER A 343 33.93 -15.92 3.87
CA SER A 343 33.10 -16.90 3.15
C SER A 343 32.98 -16.57 1.68
N GLU A 344 33.18 -17.57 0.84
CA GLU A 344 33.00 -17.51 -0.61
C GLU A 344 32.09 -18.65 -1.04
N ILE A 345 30.92 -18.34 -1.60
CA ILE A 345 29.92 -19.32 -2.00
C ILE A 345 29.52 -19.16 -3.47
N LEU A 346 29.54 -20.27 -4.19
CA LEU A 346 28.97 -20.44 -5.52
C LEU A 346 27.69 -21.27 -5.41
N THR A 347 26.57 -20.71 -5.87
CA THR A 347 25.25 -21.33 -5.85
C THR A 347 24.75 -21.57 -7.26
N ALA A 348 24.21 -22.76 -7.53
CA ALA A 348 23.41 -23.07 -8.71
C ALA A 348 22.05 -23.63 -8.28
N GLN A 349 20.95 -23.10 -8.80
CA GLN A 349 19.60 -23.47 -8.38
C GLN A 349 18.66 -23.67 -9.57
N LEU A 350 17.97 -24.81 -9.56
CA LEU A 350 16.79 -25.05 -10.38
C LEU A 350 15.56 -24.97 -9.49
N GLN A 351 14.55 -24.18 -9.88
CA GLN A 351 13.29 -24.10 -9.14
C GLN A 351 12.07 -24.11 -10.04
N ARG A 352 10.97 -24.64 -9.52
CA ARG A 352 9.61 -24.51 -10.02
C ARG A 352 8.81 -23.68 -9.02
N GLN A 353 8.14 -22.65 -9.48
CA GLN A 353 7.34 -21.73 -8.66
C GLN A 353 5.94 -21.59 -9.23
N TRP A 354 4.89 -21.63 -8.39
CA TRP A 354 3.50 -21.45 -8.79
C TRP A 354 2.64 -20.87 -7.65
N LEU A 355 1.58 -20.17 -8.00
CA LEU A 355 0.61 -19.64 -7.03
C LEU A 355 -0.44 -20.69 -6.64
N THR A 356 -0.73 -20.78 -5.35
CA THR A 356 -1.83 -21.61 -4.83
C THR A 356 -3.15 -20.84 -4.82
N LYS A 357 -4.27 -21.56 -4.67
CA LYS A 357 -5.62 -20.96 -4.57
C LYS A 357 -5.74 -19.92 -3.44
N ASP A 358 -4.97 -20.08 -2.36
CA ASP A 358 -4.97 -19.19 -1.20
C ASP A 358 -3.93 -18.05 -1.32
N LYS A 359 -3.41 -17.81 -2.52
CA LYS A 359 -2.41 -16.78 -2.84
C LYS A 359 -1.07 -16.96 -2.13
N TRP A 360 -0.65 -18.21 -1.91
CA TRP A 360 0.72 -18.51 -1.51
C TRP A 360 1.55 -18.82 -2.76
N VAL A 361 2.73 -18.23 -2.84
CA VAL A 361 3.75 -18.61 -3.83
C VAL A 361 4.47 -19.84 -3.28
N ARG A 362 4.29 -20.99 -3.92
CA ARG A 362 4.97 -22.24 -3.58
C ARG A 362 6.16 -22.43 -4.51
N THR A 363 7.34 -22.67 -3.94
CA THR A 363 8.57 -22.92 -4.71
C THR A 363 9.14 -24.27 -4.30
N ALA A 364 9.29 -25.18 -5.25
CA ALA A 364 10.09 -26.40 -5.08
C ALA A 364 11.41 -26.21 -5.82
N PHE A 365 12.53 -26.54 -5.19
CA PHE A 365 13.85 -26.27 -5.76
C PHE A 365 14.86 -27.37 -5.47
N LEU A 366 15.92 -27.39 -6.28
CA LEU A 366 17.15 -28.14 -6.06
C LEU A 366 18.29 -27.12 -6.15
N ARG A 367 19.04 -26.96 -5.05
CA ARG A 367 20.15 -25.99 -4.91
C ARG A 367 21.47 -26.72 -4.70
N ARG A 368 22.50 -26.33 -5.42
CA ARG A 368 23.88 -26.78 -5.27
C ARG A 368 24.71 -25.61 -4.76
N ASP A 369 25.29 -25.76 -3.58
CA ASP A 369 26.18 -24.77 -2.99
C ASP A 369 27.59 -25.36 -2.88
N GLN A 370 28.60 -24.56 -3.23
CA GLN A 370 30.01 -24.81 -2.94
C GLN A 370 30.52 -23.62 -2.15
N GLU A 371 30.90 -23.83 -0.91
CA GLU A 371 31.31 -22.76 0.02
C GLU A 371 32.72 -23.03 0.53
N THR A 372 33.59 -22.03 0.46
CA THR A 372 34.88 -22.02 1.14
C THR A 372 34.87 -20.93 2.20
N PHE A 373 35.10 -21.29 3.46
CA PHE A 373 35.02 -20.36 4.58
C PHE A 373 36.20 -20.51 5.55
N ARG A 374 36.40 -19.50 6.38
CA ARG A 374 37.32 -19.50 7.53
C ARG A 374 36.68 -18.71 8.66
N LEU A 375 36.69 -19.26 9.85
CA LEU A 375 36.24 -18.62 11.09
C LEU A 375 37.48 -18.20 11.88
N GLY A 376 37.62 -16.93 12.26
CA GLY A 376 38.76 -16.47 13.06
C GLY A 376 40.12 -16.94 12.53
N ALA A 377 40.89 -17.63 13.37
CA ALA A 377 42.23 -18.12 13.05
C ALA A 377 42.25 -19.52 12.40
N ASP A 378 41.10 -20.17 12.25
CA ASP A 378 41.01 -21.51 11.68
C ASP A 378 41.54 -21.60 10.23
N PRO A 379 41.97 -22.79 9.79
CA PRO A 379 42.26 -23.01 8.37
C PRO A 379 41.01 -22.83 7.51
N LYS A 380 41.20 -22.49 6.23
CA LYS A 380 40.09 -22.47 5.27
C LYS A 380 39.53 -23.88 5.08
N GLU A 381 38.22 -24.00 5.17
CA GLU A 381 37.47 -25.23 4.91
C GLU A 381 36.59 -25.08 3.67
N SER A 382 36.34 -26.18 2.97
CA SER A 382 35.45 -26.22 1.82
C SER A 382 34.34 -27.24 2.06
N THR A 383 33.11 -26.82 1.78
CA THR A 383 31.91 -27.65 1.92
C THR A 383 31.09 -27.58 0.64
N GLU A 384 30.36 -28.65 0.36
CA GLU A 384 29.47 -28.71 -0.78
C GLU A 384 28.12 -29.28 -0.34
N MET A 385 27.02 -28.73 -0.84
CA MET A 385 25.68 -29.20 -0.49
C MET A 385 24.84 -29.34 -1.74
N LEU A 386 24.14 -30.47 -1.90
CA LEU A 386 23.07 -30.61 -2.89
C LEU A 386 21.74 -30.76 -2.16
N MET A 387 20.92 -29.72 -2.23
CA MET A 387 19.75 -29.56 -1.38
C MET A 387 18.46 -29.45 -2.18
N PRO A 388 17.62 -30.50 -2.21
CA PRO A 388 16.21 -30.32 -2.50
C PRO A 388 15.54 -29.52 -1.37
N GLY A 389 14.61 -28.64 -1.74
CA GLY A 389 13.88 -27.83 -0.78
C GLY A 389 12.51 -27.39 -1.30
N ILE A 390 11.70 -26.93 -0.36
CA ILE A 390 10.38 -26.37 -0.63
C ILE A 390 10.16 -25.12 0.22
N SER A 391 9.54 -24.10 -0.36
CA SER A 391 9.14 -22.90 0.36
C SER A 391 7.73 -22.43 0.00
N TYR A 392 7.11 -21.77 0.96
CA TYR A 392 5.81 -21.14 0.86
C TYR A 392 5.94 -19.69 1.30
N ALA A 393 5.64 -18.76 0.41
CA ALA A 393 5.68 -17.33 0.69
C ALA A 393 4.32 -16.68 0.44
N ARG A 394 3.94 -15.75 1.31
CA ARG A 394 2.75 -14.90 1.08
C ARG A 394 3.04 -13.51 1.57
N LYS A 395 2.87 -12.52 0.69
CA LYS A 395 3.07 -11.11 1.00
C LYS A 395 1.85 -10.31 0.57
N ASN A 396 1.24 -9.59 1.51
CA ASN A 396 0.18 -8.63 1.24
C ASN A 396 0.63 -7.27 1.75
N LEU A 397 0.57 -6.23 0.92
CA LEU A 397 1.05 -4.89 1.27
C LEU A 397 0.09 -3.81 0.74
N LYS A 398 -0.09 -2.72 1.50
CA LYS A 398 -0.81 -1.52 1.08
C LYS A 398 -0.04 -0.26 1.50
N GLY A 399 0.00 0.74 0.63
CA GLY A 399 0.63 2.04 0.89
C GLY A 399 1.92 2.31 0.10
N GLY A 400 2.29 1.46 -0.87
CA GLY A 400 3.44 1.70 -1.75
C GLY A 400 4.78 1.64 -1.00
N THR A 401 5.64 2.63 -1.25
CA THR A 401 7.01 2.70 -0.68
C THR A 401 7.03 3.01 0.83
N THR A 402 5.92 3.50 1.39
CA THR A 402 5.73 3.71 2.82
C THR A 402 4.46 3.00 3.28
N PRO A 403 4.50 1.67 3.44
CA PRO A 403 3.31 0.88 3.71
C PRO A 403 2.67 1.26 5.04
N TYR A 404 1.33 1.24 5.08
CA TYR A 404 0.54 1.47 6.30
C TYR A 404 -0.15 0.19 6.78
N TRP A 405 -0.17 -0.85 5.96
CA TRP A 405 -0.70 -2.16 6.25
C TRP A 405 0.13 -3.18 5.47
N GLY A 406 0.64 -4.22 6.12
CA GLY A 406 1.31 -5.30 5.44
C GLY A 406 1.49 -6.55 6.29
N GLU A 407 1.52 -7.70 5.65
CA GLU A 407 1.75 -8.98 6.29
C GLU A 407 2.52 -9.89 5.35
N GLN A 408 3.58 -10.50 5.86
CA GLN A 408 4.47 -11.39 5.13
C GLN A 408 4.71 -12.66 5.92
N TRP A 409 4.63 -13.78 5.22
CA TRP A 409 4.98 -15.11 5.71
C TRP A 409 6.00 -15.74 4.74
N LEU A 410 7.00 -16.41 5.29
CA LEU A 410 7.90 -17.31 4.57
C LEU A 410 8.12 -18.56 5.41
N ILE A 411 7.88 -19.73 4.82
CA ILE A 411 8.12 -21.03 5.45
C ILE A 411 9.00 -21.82 4.48
N SER A 412 10.11 -22.39 4.94
CA SER A 412 10.97 -23.21 4.09
C SER A 412 11.45 -24.47 4.81
N ALA A 413 11.70 -25.51 4.03
CA ALA A 413 12.38 -26.73 4.44
C ALA A 413 13.41 -27.11 3.37
N GLU A 414 14.62 -27.43 3.81
CA GLU A 414 15.78 -27.79 2.98
C GLU A 414 16.39 -29.08 3.54
N PHE A 415 16.78 -29.99 2.64
CA PHE A 415 17.32 -31.30 2.98
C PHE A 415 18.68 -31.47 2.33
N GLY A 416 19.67 -32.03 3.03
CA GLY A 416 20.97 -32.44 2.48
C GLY A 416 21.25 -33.88 2.88
N LEU A 417 21.85 -34.65 1.98
CA LEU A 417 22.24 -36.05 2.23
C LEU A 417 23.72 -36.23 1.89
N ASP A 418 24.51 -36.72 2.84
CA ASP A 418 25.94 -36.94 2.68
C ASP A 418 26.26 -37.91 1.52
N ASP A 419 25.49 -38.99 1.40
CA ASP A 419 25.56 -39.97 0.31
C ASP A 419 25.24 -39.37 -1.08
N VAL A 420 24.69 -38.16 -1.15
CA VAL A 420 24.24 -37.50 -2.39
C VAL A 420 24.89 -36.12 -2.54
N LEU A 421 26.20 -36.14 -2.82
CA LEU A 421 27.02 -34.95 -3.12
C LEU A 421 27.01 -33.88 -2.01
N SER A 422 26.55 -34.16 -0.80
CA SER A 422 26.58 -33.17 0.30
C SER A 422 27.69 -33.50 1.30
N SER A 423 28.23 -32.50 1.99
CA SER A 423 29.23 -32.70 3.03
C SER A 423 28.62 -33.26 4.33
N THR A 424 27.30 -33.12 4.52
CA THR A 424 26.61 -33.60 5.73
C THR A 424 25.13 -33.90 5.51
N ASN A 425 24.56 -34.74 6.36
CA ASN A 425 23.13 -34.97 6.47
C ASN A 425 22.48 -33.80 7.21
N LEU A 426 21.47 -33.19 6.60
CA LEU A 426 20.88 -31.94 7.08
C LEU A 426 19.38 -31.90 6.83
N LEU A 427 18.60 -31.53 7.84
CA LEU A 427 17.23 -31.02 7.66
C LEU A 427 17.14 -29.65 8.31
N ARG A 428 16.96 -28.62 7.49
CA ARG A 428 16.84 -27.23 7.93
C ARG A 428 15.44 -26.70 7.65
N VAL A 429 14.78 -26.16 8.67
CA VAL A 429 13.43 -25.59 8.59
C VAL A 429 13.45 -24.16 9.09
N GLN A 430 12.76 -23.26 8.39
CA GLN A 430 12.64 -21.86 8.77
C GLN A 430 11.21 -21.35 8.66
N LEU A 431 10.86 -20.44 9.56
CA LEU A 431 9.63 -19.66 9.55
C LEU A 431 9.98 -18.18 9.77
N GLN A 432 9.49 -17.31 8.91
CA GLN A 432 9.55 -15.86 9.08
C GLN A 432 8.15 -15.27 8.97
N HIS A 433 7.81 -14.40 9.92
CA HIS A 433 6.57 -13.64 9.91
C HIS A 433 6.88 -12.16 10.14
N ALA A 434 6.27 -11.30 9.33
CA ALA A 434 6.31 -9.87 9.53
C ALA A 434 4.92 -9.27 9.39
N TRP A 435 4.58 -8.35 10.29
CA TRP A 435 3.27 -7.73 10.37
C TRP A 435 3.40 -6.24 10.65
N LEU A 436 2.66 -5.42 9.91
CA LEU A 436 2.70 -3.97 10.00
C LEU A 436 1.29 -3.40 9.90
N ARG A 437 0.90 -2.51 10.83
CA ARG A 437 -0.39 -1.80 10.78
C ARG A 437 -0.27 -0.39 11.30
N THR A 438 -0.94 0.55 10.63
CA THR A 438 -1.11 1.94 11.09
C THR A 438 -2.51 2.15 11.66
N TYR A 439 -2.58 2.68 12.87
CA TYR A 439 -3.78 3.08 13.57
C TYR A 439 -3.89 4.60 13.64
N LEU A 440 -5.12 5.11 13.57
CA LEU A 440 -5.42 6.56 13.66
C LEU A 440 -4.55 7.43 12.74
N ASN A 441 -4.15 6.89 11.58
CA ASN A 441 -3.28 7.52 10.57
C ASN A 441 -1.90 7.99 11.07
N LYS A 442 -1.48 7.67 12.30
CA LYS A 442 -0.23 8.16 12.89
C LYS A 442 0.57 7.13 13.68
N HIS A 443 -0.08 6.06 14.14
CA HIS A 443 0.50 5.09 15.07
C HIS A 443 0.75 3.77 14.34
N LEU A 444 1.96 3.58 13.86
CA LEU A 444 2.34 2.35 13.17
C LEU A 444 2.97 1.37 14.17
N VAL A 445 2.51 0.13 14.13
CA VAL A 445 3.10 -0.99 14.87
C VAL A 445 3.68 -1.96 13.87
N PHE A 446 4.92 -2.37 14.10
CA PHE A 446 5.65 -3.36 13.32
C PHE A 446 6.10 -4.50 14.23
N LEU A 447 5.84 -5.72 13.79
CA LEU A 447 6.23 -6.96 14.47
C LEU A 447 6.96 -7.85 13.46
N LYS A 448 8.06 -8.46 13.87
CA LYS A 448 8.80 -9.46 13.08
C LYS A 448 9.17 -10.63 13.98
N ALA A 449 9.11 -11.84 13.46
CA ALA A 449 9.59 -13.05 14.12
C ALA A 449 10.32 -13.94 13.12
N ASN A 450 11.48 -14.47 13.49
CA ASN A 450 12.19 -15.50 12.74
C ASN A 450 12.44 -16.71 13.65
N VAL A 451 12.11 -17.89 13.17
CA VAL A 451 12.32 -19.16 13.85
C VAL A 451 13.06 -20.09 12.89
N GLY A 452 14.08 -20.76 13.37
CA GLY A 452 14.89 -21.70 12.59
C GLY A 452 15.29 -22.91 13.42
N ALA A 453 15.34 -24.07 12.78
CA ALA A 453 15.83 -25.29 13.39
C ALA A 453 16.55 -26.13 12.32
N MET A 454 17.62 -26.79 12.74
CA MET A 454 18.43 -27.66 11.89
C MET A 454 18.73 -28.95 12.64
N LEU A 455 18.36 -30.07 12.03
CA LEU A 455 18.77 -31.40 12.45
C LEU A 455 20.02 -31.78 11.66
N VAL A 456 21.12 -31.93 12.39
CA VAL A 456 22.43 -32.34 11.88
C VAL A 456 23.19 -33.03 13.01
N ASP A 457 24.00 -34.02 12.67
CA ASP A 457 24.85 -34.73 13.62
C ASP A 457 25.91 -33.79 14.21
N ASP A 458 26.76 -33.24 13.35
CA ASP A 458 27.81 -32.28 13.71
C ASP A 458 27.66 -30.96 12.95
N ILE A 459 27.55 -29.86 13.70
CA ILE A 459 27.40 -28.51 13.14
C ILE A 459 28.67 -28.05 12.41
N ASN A 460 29.84 -28.58 12.76
CA ASN A 460 31.10 -28.19 12.12
C ASN A 460 31.14 -28.61 10.65
N ASN A 461 30.46 -29.70 10.29
CA ASN A 461 30.32 -30.16 8.91
C ASN A 461 29.28 -29.37 8.09
N VAL A 462 28.52 -28.47 8.74
CA VAL A 462 27.55 -27.61 8.06
C VAL A 462 28.28 -26.41 7.47
N PRO A 463 28.06 -26.07 6.19
CA PRO A 463 28.57 -24.84 5.61
C PRO A 463 28.20 -23.60 6.44
N TYR A 464 29.13 -22.66 6.60
CA TYR A 464 28.94 -21.43 7.39
C TYR A 464 27.63 -20.71 7.04
N SER A 465 27.32 -20.55 5.74
CA SER A 465 26.12 -19.86 5.26
C SER A 465 24.79 -20.51 5.65
N LEU A 466 24.77 -21.79 6.04
CA LEU A 466 23.56 -22.51 6.43
C LEU A 466 23.30 -22.51 7.93
N ARG A 467 24.32 -22.21 8.75
CA ARG A 467 24.22 -22.14 10.21
C ARG A 467 23.37 -20.95 10.63
N PHE A 468 22.82 -21.00 11.85
CA PHE A 468 22.02 -19.88 12.37
C PHE A 468 22.85 -18.93 13.20
N TYR A 469 22.62 -17.63 12.98
CA TYR A 469 23.24 -16.54 13.72
C TYR A 469 22.18 -15.49 14.06
N ALA A 470 22.35 -14.79 15.19
CA ALA A 470 21.53 -13.66 15.58
C ALA A 470 22.40 -12.40 15.83
N GLY A 471 21.75 -11.24 15.91
CA GLY A 471 22.42 -9.94 16.07
C GLY A 471 22.56 -9.14 14.77
N GLY A 472 22.65 -7.82 14.91
CA GLY A 472 22.67 -6.85 13.81
C GLY A 472 21.29 -6.28 13.46
N ASP A 473 21.26 -5.38 12.47
CA ASP A 473 20.12 -4.49 12.19
C ASP A 473 18.80 -5.18 11.80
N GLN A 474 18.86 -6.43 11.35
CA GLN A 474 17.70 -7.21 10.90
C GLN A 474 17.32 -8.37 11.83
N SER A 475 18.02 -8.48 12.96
CA SER A 475 17.86 -9.52 13.98
C SER A 475 17.68 -8.90 15.38
N VAL A 476 18.77 -8.64 16.11
CA VAL A 476 18.73 -8.03 17.45
C VAL A 476 19.59 -6.77 17.46
N ARG A 477 18.95 -5.58 17.35
CA ARG A 477 19.68 -4.30 17.34
C ARG A 477 20.35 -4.04 18.68
N GLY A 478 21.55 -3.47 18.63
CA GLY A 478 22.44 -3.28 19.79
C GLY A 478 23.56 -4.33 19.88
N PHE A 479 23.42 -5.45 19.15
CA PHE A 479 24.44 -6.48 18.98
C PHE A 479 25.11 -6.38 17.61
N ALA A 480 26.29 -7.01 17.45
CA ALA A 480 26.93 -7.06 16.15
C ALA A 480 26.21 -7.98 15.19
N TYR A 481 26.41 -7.70 13.91
CA TYR A 481 26.01 -8.61 12.87
C TYR A 481 26.53 -10.01 13.21
N GLN A 482 25.60 -10.96 13.36
CA GLN A 482 25.87 -12.36 13.69
C GLN A 482 26.64 -12.64 15.01
N SER A 483 26.76 -11.66 15.92
CA SER A 483 27.53 -11.87 17.17
C SER A 483 26.80 -12.67 18.25
N ILE A 484 25.54 -13.03 18.06
CA ILE A 484 24.80 -13.89 18.99
C ILE A 484 24.82 -15.29 18.40
N SER A 485 25.71 -16.13 18.93
CA SER A 485 26.04 -17.46 18.43
C SER A 485 26.71 -18.28 19.54
N PRO A 486 26.65 -19.63 19.51
CA PRO A 486 27.60 -20.47 20.23
C PRO A 486 29.03 -20.17 19.79
N GLU A 487 29.97 -20.39 20.70
CA GLU A 487 31.42 -20.22 20.51
C GLU A 487 32.15 -21.58 20.63
N ASN A 488 33.28 -21.74 19.94
CA ASN A 488 34.19 -22.87 20.17
C ASN A 488 35.13 -22.61 21.37
N GLU A 489 36.04 -23.55 21.66
CA GLU A 489 37.00 -23.43 22.78
C GLU A 489 37.94 -22.21 22.64
N ASP A 490 38.17 -21.74 21.41
CA ASP A 490 39.00 -20.59 21.07
C ASP A 490 38.22 -19.25 21.08
N GLY A 491 36.92 -19.30 21.34
CA GLY A 491 36.04 -18.13 21.42
C GLY A 491 35.47 -17.66 20.07
N GLU A 492 35.61 -18.48 19.01
CA GLU A 492 35.14 -18.14 17.66
C GLU A 492 33.67 -18.52 17.47
N LEU A 493 32.92 -17.69 16.76
CA LEU A 493 31.48 -17.84 16.56
C LEU A 493 31.15 -18.96 15.55
N ILE A 494 30.76 -20.13 16.04
CA ILE A 494 30.52 -21.32 15.20
C ILE A 494 29.11 -21.43 14.60
N GLY A 495 28.16 -20.63 15.04
CA GLY A 495 26.75 -20.71 14.64
C GLY A 495 25.95 -21.76 15.43
N GLY A 496 24.62 -21.61 15.41
CA GLY A 496 23.68 -22.47 16.15
C GLY A 496 22.85 -23.40 15.27
N LYS A 497 22.36 -24.50 15.86
CA LYS A 497 21.35 -25.41 15.29
C LYS A 497 19.94 -24.82 15.34
N TYR A 498 19.67 -23.91 16.26
CA TYR A 498 18.37 -23.28 16.45
C TYR A 498 18.47 -21.75 16.41
N LEU A 499 17.41 -21.10 15.92
CA LEU A 499 17.25 -19.65 15.87
C LEU A 499 15.88 -19.27 16.41
N LEU A 500 15.85 -18.29 17.30
CA LEU A 500 14.65 -17.55 17.64
C LEU A 500 15.00 -16.06 17.67
N SER A 501 14.31 -15.22 16.91
CA SER A 501 14.43 -13.77 17.02
C SER A 501 13.08 -13.09 16.81
N GLY A 502 12.89 -11.95 17.45
CA GLY A 502 11.68 -11.16 17.36
C GLY A 502 11.93 -9.67 17.56
N THR A 503 11.14 -8.85 16.87
CA THR A 503 11.15 -7.39 16.96
C THR A 503 9.75 -6.90 17.24
N MET A 504 9.63 -5.97 18.18
CA MET A 504 8.45 -5.13 18.35
C MET A 504 8.86 -3.66 18.21
N GLU A 505 8.30 -2.97 17.21
CA GLU A 505 8.59 -1.57 16.94
C GLU A 505 7.30 -0.74 16.86
N TYR A 506 7.30 0.39 17.57
CA TYR A 506 6.23 1.38 17.55
C TYR A 506 6.73 2.68 16.92
N ASN A 507 6.00 3.16 15.92
CA ASN A 507 6.29 4.36 15.15
C ASN A 507 5.17 5.39 15.33
N TYR A 508 5.52 6.62 15.70
CA TYR A 508 4.61 7.76 15.79
C TYR A 508 4.95 8.82 14.74
N GLN A 509 4.01 9.08 13.82
CA GLN A 509 4.12 10.12 12.81
C GLN A 509 3.76 11.49 13.39
N PHE A 510 4.78 12.22 13.84
CA PHE A 510 4.63 13.53 14.48
C PHE A 510 4.61 14.70 13.46
N ALA A 511 5.12 14.48 12.24
CA ALA A 511 5.03 15.43 11.13
C ALA A 511 4.81 14.68 9.80
N GLN A 512 4.49 15.41 8.73
CA GLN A 512 4.05 14.83 7.45
C GLN A 512 5.00 13.74 6.92
N ASN A 513 6.31 13.95 7.00
CA ASN A 513 7.32 13.01 6.51
C ASN A 513 8.23 12.45 7.61
N TRP A 514 7.84 12.58 8.88
CA TRP A 514 8.69 12.18 10.00
C TRP A 514 7.97 11.24 10.96
N ARG A 515 8.65 10.16 11.32
CA ARG A 515 8.24 9.28 12.42
C ARG A 515 9.34 9.17 13.46
N ALA A 516 8.94 9.09 14.73
CA ALA A 516 9.79 8.63 15.81
C ALA A 516 9.47 7.16 16.08
N ALA A 517 10.49 6.33 16.27
CA ALA A 517 10.38 4.91 16.50
C ALA A 517 10.91 4.56 17.90
N LEU A 518 10.26 3.62 18.57
CA LEU A 518 10.74 2.92 19.75
C LEU A 518 10.68 1.43 19.45
N PHE A 519 11.72 0.69 19.81
CA PHE A 519 11.76 -0.75 19.54
C PHE A 519 12.41 -1.54 20.66
N VAL A 520 12.00 -2.81 20.74
CA VAL A 520 12.68 -3.86 21.47
C VAL A 520 12.83 -5.05 20.54
N ASP A 521 14.04 -5.60 20.50
CA ASP A 521 14.38 -6.81 19.79
C ASP A 521 14.85 -7.84 20.80
N GLY A 522 14.63 -9.12 20.52
CA GLY A 522 15.19 -10.19 21.32
C GLY A 522 15.43 -11.43 20.48
N GLY A 523 16.47 -12.17 20.79
CA GLY A 523 16.77 -13.39 20.07
C GLY A 523 17.95 -14.18 20.62
N THR A 524 18.10 -15.39 20.10
CA THR A 524 19.22 -16.29 20.38
C THR A 524 19.46 -17.18 19.16
N ALA A 525 20.72 -17.53 18.93
CA ALA A 525 21.11 -18.65 18.10
C ALA A 525 21.87 -19.63 19.00
N THR A 526 21.45 -20.89 19.04
CA THR A 526 21.85 -21.80 20.12
C THR A 526 21.94 -23.26 19.66
N ASN A 527 22.74 -24.04 20.40
CA ASN A 527 22.78 -25.50 20.34
C ASN A 527 22.12 -26.16 21.57
N ASP A 528 21.91 -25.39 22.65
CA ASP A 528 21.25 -25.80 23.89
C ASP A 528 20.26 -24.71 24.35
N PHE A 529 18.97 -25.06 24.46
CA PHE A 529 17.92 -24.13 24.89
C PHE A 529 18.09 -23.58 26.32
N SER A 530 19.09 -24.04 27.08
CA SER A 530 19.50 -23.42 28.35
C SER A 530 20.32 -22.13 28.19
N ASP A 531 20.86 -21.85 26.99
CA ASP A 531 21.64 -20.66 26.66
C ASP A 531 20.84 -19.36 26.88
N GLU A 532 21.56 -18.26 27.14
CA GLU A 532 20.93 -16.97 27.41
C GLU A 532 20.19 -16.40 26.19
N PHE A 533 19.12 -15.67 26.48
CA PHE A 533 18.32 -14.97 25.48
C PHE A 533 18.70 -13.49 25.47
N GLU A 534 19.16 -13.00 24.34
CA GLU A 534 19.71 -11.65 24.22
C GLU A 534 18.62 -10.64 23.87
N VAL A 535 18.66 -9.46 24.50
CA VAL A 535 17.65 -8.42 24.35
C VAL A 535 18.31 -7.08 24.03
N GLY A 536 17.84 -6.46 22.94
CA GLY A 536 18.20 -5.13 22.52
C GLY A 536 17.01 -4.18 22.59
N ALA A 537 17.24 -2.90 22.91
CA ALA A 537 16.19 -1.89 22.84
C ALA A 537 16.75 -0.57 22.33
N GLY A 538 15.89 0.27 21.76
CA GLY A 538 16.34 1.52 21.20
C GLY A 538 15.24 2.44 20.73
N PHE A 539 15.68 3.55 20.15
CA PHE A 539 14.81 4.52 19.50
C PHE A 539 15.38 4.89 18.14
N GLY A 540 14.53 5.45 17.28
CA GLY A 540 14.96 5.88 15.97
C GLY A 540 14.11 6.97 15.36
N PHE A 541 14.58 7.49 14.24
CA PHE A 541 13.85 8.42 13.40
C PHE A 541 13.68 7.83 12.01
N ARG A 542 12.54 8.13 11.39
CA ARG A 542 12.22 7.76 10.01
C ARG A 542 11.93 9.02 9.22
N TYR A 543 12.67 9.25 8.15
CA TYR A 543 12.32 10.26 7.16
C TYR A 543 11.69 9.58 5.94
N LEU A 544 10.42 9.86 5.70
CA LEU A 544 9.64 9.26 4.63
C LEU A 544 9.97 9.94 3.29
N THR A 545 10.55 9.19 2.36
CA THR A 545 10.87 9.69 1.01
C THR A 545 10.03 8.95 -0.05
N PRO A 546 9.90 9.49 -1.27
CA PRO A 546 9.22 8.81 -2.37
C PRO A 546 9.77 7.41 -2.69
N VAL A 547 11.06 7.18 -2.42
CA VAL A 547 11.77 5.93 -2.71
C VAL A 547 11.86 4.98 -1.50
N GLY A 548 11.23 5.33 -0.36
CA GLY A 548 11.21 4.55 0.88
C GLY A 548 11.70 5.34 2.11
N PRO A 549 11.52 4.82 3.33
CA PRO A 549 11.97 5.49 4.54
C PRO A 549 13.49 5.40 4.71
N ILE A 550 14.10 6.51 5.14
CA ILE A 550 15.45 6.53 5.72
C ILE A 550 15.30 6.31 7.22
N ARG A 551 15.97 5.29 7.76
CA ARG A 551 15.91 4.88 9.16
C ARG A 551 17.22 5.19 9.84
N ILE A 552 17.17 5.89 10.97
CA ILE A 552 18.31 6.13 11.85
C ILE A 552 17.93 5.54 13.20
N ASP A 553 18.61 4.49 13.62
CA ASP A 553 18.31 3.74 14.85
C ASP A 553 19.50 3.81 15.81
N HIS A 554 19.22 4.07 17.08
CA HIS A 554 20.19 3.96 18.16
C HIS A 554 19.71 2.92 19.16
N ALA A 555 20.53 1.91 19.40
CA ALA A 555 20.16 0.72 20.17
C ALA A 555 21.21 0.35 21.22
N TRP A 556 20.76 -0.23 22.32
CA TRP A 556 21.57 -0.79 23.39
C TRP A 556 21.34 -2.29 23.48
N GLY A 557 22.42 -3.08 23.58
CA GLY A 557 22.32 -4.46 24.06
C GLY A 557 22.09 -4.46 25.56
N LEU A 558 20.87 -4.71 26.02
CA LEU A 558 20.47 -4.59 27.43
C LEU A 558 21.03 -5.73 28.29
N THR A 559 21.15 -6.91 27.70
CA THR A 559 21.71 -8.13 28.30
C THR A 559 23.22 -8.24 28.10
N LYS A 560 23.79 -7.48 27.15
CA LYS A 560 25.24 -7.43 26.95
C LYS A 560 25.95 -6.85 28.18
N GLU A 561 26.98 -7.53 28.67
CA GLU A 561 27.74 -7.11 29.86
C GLU A 561 28.27 -5.67 29.77
N SER A 562 28.86 -5.32 28.62
CA SER A 562 29.42 -3.98 28.38
C SER A 562 28.37 -2.87 28.18
N LYS A 563 27.09 -3.23 27.99
CA LYS A 563 25.98 -2.32 27.63
C LYS A 563 26.31 -1.38 26.45
N SER A 564 27.13 -1.85 25.51
CA SER A 564 27.57 -1.07 24.37
C SER A 564 26.38 -0.63 23.49
N THR A 565 26.50 0.56 22.90
CA THR A 565 25.47 1.12 22.00
C THR A 565 25.85 0.91 20.54
N ARG A 566 24.86 0.89 19.66
CA ARG A 566 25.05 0.87 18.21
C ARG A 566 24.17 1.90 17.54
N LEU A 567 24.71 2.55 16.52
CA LEU A 567 23.98 3.39 15.59
C LEU A 567 23.81 2.59 14.29
N SER A 568 22.63 2.64 13.70
CA SER A 568 22.34 2.08 12.38
C SER A 568 21.69 3.13 11.50
N ILE A 569 22.07 3.12 10.22
CA ILE A 569 21.41 3.90 9.17
C ILE A 569 21.01 2.93 8.07
N THR A 570 19.74 2.88 7.70
CA THR A 570 19.25 2.02 6.61
C THR A 570 18.29 2.78 5.71
N ILE A 571 18.30 2.45 4.41
CA ILE A 571 17.34 2.98 3.43
C ILE A 571 16.53 1.81 2.86
N GLY A 572 15.20 1.93 2.92
CA GLY A 572 14.26 0.95 2.37
C GLY A 572 13.09 0.63 3.32
N PRO A 573 12.02 0.00 2.81
CA PRO A 573 10.84 -0.36 3.60
C PRO A 573 11.14 -1.44 4.66
N GLU A 574 10.26 -1.56 5.65
CA GLU A 574 10.37 -2.53 6.74
C GLU A 574 10.07 -3.99 6.30
N ILE A 575 9.27 -4.17 5.23
CA ILE A 575 8.80 -5.47 4.73
C ILE A 575 8.84 -5.62 3.22
#